data_AF-A0A522S2H5-F1
#
_entry.id   AF-A0A522S2H5-F1
#
_cell.length_a   1.000
_cell.length_b   1.000
_cell.length_c   1.000
_cell.angle_alpha   90.00
_cell.angle_beta   90.00
_cell.angle_gamma   90.00
#
_symmetry.space_group_name_H-M   'P 1'
#
loop_
_entity.id
_entity.type
_entity.pdbx_description
1 polymer ?
#
loop_
_entity_poly.entity_id
_entity_poly.type
_entity_poly.pdbx_seq_one_letter_code
_entity_poly.pdbx_strand_id
1 'polypeptide(L)'
;MTMPDERTRSLLWAGGFLIELARDRRLPVDVRRSAVIIARHFPTVGNIASMAMFRHPSGLGVGLVPPQEAGPWREGCKFGPLKYSTRLEFPKELPTRTFVRRRGKPLND
;
A
#
# COMPACT_ATOMS: atom_id res chain seq x y z
N MET A 1 9.24 -23.43 4.38
CA MET A 1 7.86 -23.08 4.78
C MET A 1 7.90 -21.71 5.45
N THR A 2 6.89 -20.86 5.25
CA THR A 2 6.81 -19.53 5.88
C THR A 2 6.09 -19.63 7.23
N MET A 3 6.75 -19.17 8.29
CA MET A 3 6.25 -19.20 9.65
C MET A 3 5.07 -18.22 9.84
N PRO A 4 4.17 -18.46 10.81
CA PRO A 4 3.03 -17.58 11.06
C PRO A 4 3.38 -16.10 11.32
N ASP A 5 4.50 -15.84 12.00
CA ASP A 5 5.03 -14.49 12.23
C ASP A 5 5.52 -13.85 10.92
N GLU A 6 6.21 -14.61 10.08
CA GLU A 6 6.67 -14.17 8.77
C GLU A 6 5.49 -13.82 7.86
N ARG A 7 4.42 -14.63 7.87
CA ARG A 7 3.17 -14.34 7.12
C ARG A 7 2.49 -13.08 7.61
N THR A 8 2.37 -12.93 8.93
CA THR A 8 1.77 -11.74 9.54
C THR A 8 2.58 -10.49 9.19
N ARG A 9 3.90 -10.56 9.30
CA ARG A 9 4.84 -9.49 8.91
C ARG A 9 4.68 -9.10 7.44
N SER A 10 4.54 -10.10 6.56
CA SER A 10 4.37 -9.89 5.13
C SER A 10 3.08 -9.13 4.81
N LEU A 11 1.96 -9.44 5.49
CA LEU A 11 0.71 -8.69 5.35
C LEU A 11 0.86 -7.24 5.83
N LEU A 12 1.53 -7.02 6.95
CA LEU A 12 1.76 -5.67 7.50
C LEU A 12 2.61 -4.82 6.55
N TRP A 13 3.68 -5.40 6.00
CA TRP A 13 4.54 -4.77 5.00
C TRP A 13 3.81 -4.46 3.71
N ALA A 14 3.06 -5.42 3.16
CA ALA A 14 2.28 -5.20 1.95
C ALA A 14 1.27 -4.05 2.12
N GLY A 15 0.58 -4.00 3.27
CA GLY A 15 -0.30 -2.89 3.60
C GLY A 15 0.43 -1.54 3.65
N GLY A 16 1.59 -1.47 4.30
CA GLY A 16 2.41 -0.25 4.34
C GLY A 16 2.93 0.17 2.96
N PHE A 17 3.36 -0.79 2.15
CA PHE A 17 3.83 -0.56 0.79
C PHE A 17 2.74 0.02 -0.11
N LEU A 18 1.48 -0.42 0.03
CA LEU A 18 0.35 0.18 -0.69
C LEU A 18 0.16 1.66 -0.35
N ILE A 19 0.42 2.08 0.90
CA ILE A 19 0.40 3.49 1.30
C ILE A 19 1.54 4.25 0.62
N GLU A 20 2.73 3.65 0.54
CA GLU A 20 3.88 4.24 -0.13
C GLU A 20 3.60 4.47 -1.62
N LEU A 21 3.12 3.44 -2.33
CA LEU A 21 2.76 3.53 -3.74
C LEU A 21 1.69 4.60 -3.99
N ALA A 22 0.63 4.64 -3.17
CA ALA A 22 -0.44 5.62 -3.30
C ALA A 22 0.06 7.07 -3.18
N ARG A 23 1.11 7.30 -2.36
CA ARG A 23 1.65 8.63 -2.04
C ARG A 23 2.83 9.05 -2.92
N ASP A 24 3.49 8.12 -3.59
CA ASP A 24 4.69 8.42 -4.38
C ASP A 24 4.34 9.10 -5.71
N ARG A 25 4.52 10.43 -5.76
CA ARG A 25 4.23 11.25 -6.95
C ARG A 25 5.15 10.96 -8.15
N ARG A 26 6.23 10.18 -7.98
CA ARG A 26 7.08 9.73 -9.09
C ARG A 26 6.43 8.60 -9.90
N LEU A 27 5.45 7.91 -9.31
CA LEU A 27 4.74 6.81 -9.96
C LEU A 27 3.61 7.33 -10.87
N PRO A 28 3.35 6.63 -11.99
CA PRO A 28 2.19 6.87 -12.84
C PRO A 28 0.87 6.90 -12.06
N VAL A 29 -0.05 7.78 -12.47
CA VAL A 29 -1.30 8.02 -11.74
C VAL A 29 -2.16 6.76 -11.61
N ASP A 30 -2.18 5.92 -12.63
CA ASP A 30 -2.86 4.62 -12.69
C ASP A 30 -2.30 3.64 -11.66
N VAL A 31 -0.97 3.54 -11.52
CA VAL A 31 -0.33 2.72 -10.48
C VAL A 31 -0.76 3.18 -9.08
N ARG A 32 -0.76 4.50 -8.83
CA ARG A 32 -1.18 5.04 -7.53
C ARG A 32 -2.68 4.80 -7.29
N ARG A 33 -3.53 4.94 -8.31
CA ARG A 33 -4.98 4.65 -8.24
C ARG A 33 -5.21 3.18 -7.89
N SER A 34 -4.51 2.26 -8.54
CA SER A 34 -4.55 0.83 -8.23
C SER A 34 -4.15 0.56 -6.78
N ALA A 35 -3.08 1.19 -6.28
CA ALA A 35 -2.68 1.06 -4.87
C ALA A 35 -3.78 1.52 -3.92
N VAL A 36 -4.46 2.65 -4.19
CA VAL A 36 -5.60 3.12 -3.39
C VAL A 36 -6.78 2.14 -3.43
N ILE A 37 -7.11 1.60 -4.60
CA ILE A 37 -8.21 0.64 -4.76
C ILE A 37 -7.92 -0.63 -3.98
N ILE A 38 -6.72 -1.21 -4.14
CA ILE A 38 -6.31 -2.42 -3.43
C ILE A 38 -6.31 -2.17 -1.91
N ALA A 39 -5.75 -1.04 -1.45
CA ALA A 39 -5.67 -0.70 -0.03
C ALA A 39 -7.04 -0.61 0.66
N ARG A 40 -8.13 -0.32 -0.05
CA ARG A 40 -9.50 -0.29 0.51
C ARG A 40 -10.01 -1.69 0.90
N HIS A 41 -9.50 -2.73 0.25
CA HIS A 41 -9.92 -4.11 0.45
C HIS A 41 -8.83 -4.97 1.10
N PHE A 42 -7.63 -4.44 1.23
CA PHE A 42 -6.51 -5.13 1.86
C PHE A 42 -6.70 -5.20 3.40
N PRO A 43 -6.32 -6.32 4.05
CA PRO A 43 -6.43 -6.46 5.50
C PRO A 43 -5.74 -5.32 6.27
N THR A 44 -6.49 -4.68 7.17
CA THR A 44 -5.91 -3.76 8.16
C THR A 44 -5.29 -4.53 9.32
N VAL A 45 -4.47 -3.86 10.14
CA VAL A 45 -3.98 -4.40 11.42
C VAL A 45 -5.09 -5.04 12.27
N GLY A 46 -6.27 -4.42 12.32
CA GLY A 46 -7.40 -4.95 13.08
C GLY A 46 -7.99 -6.23 12.48
N ASN A 47 -8.05 -6.32 11.14
CA ASN A 47 -8.47 -7.54 10.45
C ASN A 47 -7.45 -8.65 10.69
N ILE A 48 -6.15 -8.36 10.60
CA ILE A 48 -5.07 -9.32 10.83
C ILE A 48 -5.12 -9.86 12.26
N ALA A 49 -5.28 -8.97 13.26
CA ALA A 49 -5.45 -9.38 14.65
C ALA A 49 -6.67 -10.29 14.83
N SER A 50 -7.80 -9.96 14.18
CA SER A 50 -9.01 -10.78 14.23
C SER A 50 -8.82 -12.17 13.59
N MET A 51 -8.14 -12.23 12.44
CA MET A 51 -7.81 -13.50 11.77
C MET A 51 -6.84 -14.35 12.61
N ALA A 52 -5.91 -13.71 13.34
CA ALA A 52 -4.98 -14.39 14.23
C ALA A 52 -5.64 -14.99 15.48
N MET A 53 -6.82 -14.53 15.89
CA MET A 53 -7.56 -15.13 17.01
C MET A 53 -8.02 -16.56 16.71
N PHE A 54 -8.23 -16.91 15.44
CA PHE A 54 -8.61 -18.27 15.02
C PHE A 54 -7.41 -19.24 14.95
N ARG A 55 -6.39 -19.05 15.80
CA ARG A 55 -5.09 -19.78 15.83
C ARG A 55 -5.14 -21.19 16.47
N HIS A 56 -6.28 -21.63 17.00
CA HIS A 56 -6.39 -22.85 17.83
C HIS A 56 -6.56 -24.17 17.04
N PRO A 57 -6.30 -25.35 17.65
CA PRO A 57 -5.41 -26.39 17.12
C PRO A 57 -6.08 -27.41 16.20
N SER A 58 -7.35 -27.22 15.86
CA SER A 58 -8.14 -28.18 15.06
C SER A 58 -7.84 -28.13 13.55
N GLY A 59 -6.69 -27.57 13.15
CA GLY A 59 -6.21 -27.60 11.76
C GLY A 59 -6.82 -26.55 10.81
N LEU A 60 -7.67 -25.64 11.29
CA LEU A 60 -8.40 -24.66 10.45
C LEU A 60 -7.93 -23.20 10.61
N GLY A 61 -6.88 -22.95 11.39
CA GLY A 61 -6.38 -21.59 11.58
C GLY A 61 -5.67 -21.05 10.33
N VAL A 62 -5.83 -19.75 10.05
CA VAL A 62 -5.19 -19.04 8.91
C VAL A 62 -3.65 -19.00 9.02
N GLY A 63 -3.10 -19.48 10.15
CA GLY A 63 -1.67 -19.53 10.44
C GLY A 63 -1.05 -18.15 10.50
N LEU A 64 -1.71 -17.23 11.21
CA LEU A 64 -1.22 -15.90 11.54
C LEU A 64 -0.99 -15.81 13.05
N VAL A 65 -0.13 -14.89 13.47
CA VAL A 65 0.01 -14.45 14.87
C VAL A 65 -0.53 -13.03 14.99
N PRO A 66 -0.87 -12.57 16.21
CA PRO A 66 -1.20 -11.16 16.41
C PRO A 66 -0.09 -10.25 15.87
N PRO A 67 -0.41 -9.07 15.29
CA PRO A 67 0.61 -8.15 14.77
C PRO A 67 1.72 -7.78 15.77
N GLN A 68 1.44 -7.81 17.07
CA GLN A 68 2.40 -7.54 18.15
C GLN A 68 3.45 -8.64 18.30
N GLU A 69 3.12 -9.88 17.91
CA GLU A 69 4.00 -11.05 17.96
C GLU A 69 4.78 -11.26 16.66
N ALA A 70 4.48 -10.51 15.59
CA ALA A 70 5.07 -10.69 14.27
C ALA A 70 6.53 -10.18 14.12
N GLY A 71 7.22 -9.88 15.22
CA GLY A 71 8.59 -9.34 15.20
C GLY A 71 8.69 -7.90 14.67
N PRO A 72 9.88 -7.45 14.21
CA PRO A 72 10.16 -6.05 13.87
C PRO A 72 9.60 -5.65 12.49
N TRP A 73 8.28 -5.67 12.32
CA TRP A 73 7.64 -5.25 11.06
C TRP A 73 7.67 -3.74 10.85
N ARG A 74 7.86 -2.95 11.93
CA ARG A 74 7.79 -1.48 11.90
C ARG A 74 8.85 -0.83 11.00
N GLU A 75 10.01 -1.48 10.88
CA GLU A 75 11.14 -0.98 10.09
C GLU A 75 10.88 -1.04 8.58
N GLY A 76 10.04 -1.98 8.12
CA GLY A 76 9.70 -2.16 6.71
C GLY A 76 8.50 -1.33 6.21
N CYS A 77 7.90 -0.47 7.03
CA CYS A 77 6.74 0.33 6.66
C CYS A 77 6.99 1.83 6.92
N LYS A 78 7.39 2.60 5.90
CA LYS A 78 7.69 4.04 6.08
C LYS A 78 6.52 4.84 6.65
N PHE A 79 5.30 4.50 6.27
CA PHE A 79 4.06 5.15 6.74
C PHE A 79 3.27 4.30 7.74
N GLY A 80 3.87 3.23 8.27
CA GLY A 80 3.17 2.21 9.05
C GLY A 80 2.27 1.31 8.20
N PRO A 81 1.56 0.35 8.83
CA PRO A 81 0.70 -0.59 8.13
C PRO A 81 -0.68 0.03 7.89
N LEU A 82 -1.53 -0.64 7.10
CA LEU A 82 -2.92 -0.24 6.96
C LEU A 82 -3.68 -0.36 8.29
N LYS A 83 -4.40 0.70 8.64
CA LYS A 83 -5.30 0.78 9.79
C LYS A 83 -6.70 1.11 9.29
N TYR A 84 -7.72 0.84 10.09
CA TYR A 84 -9.11 1.22 9.77
C TYR A 84 -9.26 2.74 9.54
N SER A 85 -8.46 3.54 10.24
CA SER A 85 -8.39 4.99 10.10
C SER A 85 -7.54 5.46 8.91
N THR A 86 -6.88 4.56 8.18
CA THR A 86 -6.09 4.97 7.01
C THR A 86 -7.04 5.55 5.96
N ARG A 87 -6.75 6.77 5.53
CA ARG A 87 -7.43 7.47 4.45
C ARG A 87 -6.40 7.79 3.38
N LEU A 88 -6.66 7.34 2.15
CA LEU A 88 -5.83 7.62 0.98
C LEU A 88 -6.64 8.48 0.02
N GLU A 89 -6.08 9.63 -0.34
CA GLU A 89 -6.65 10.49 -1.36
C GLU A 89 -6.59 9.78 -2.71
N PHE A 90 -7.66 9.89 -3.50
CA PHE A 90 -7.68 9.32 -4.84
C PHE A 90 -6.84 10.18 -5.80
N PRO A 91 -5.78 9.64 -6.42
CA PRO A 91 -4.90 10.38 -7.31
C PRO A 91 -5.61 11.00 -8.52
N LYS A 92 -5.39 12.29 -8.73
CA LYS A 92 -5.79 13.01 -9.96
C LYS A 92 -4.61 13.08 -10.93
N GLU A 93 -4.92 13.09 -12.22
CA GLU A 93 -3.93 13.42 -13.24
C GLU A 93 -3.43 14.84 -13.02
N LEU A 94 -2.11 15.00 -13.06
CA LEU A 94 -1.56 16.35 -13.11
C LEU A 94 -1.80 16.86 -14.53
N PRO A 95 -2.23 18.12 -14.71
CA PRO A 95 -2.39 18.69 -16.04
C PRO A 95 -1.05 18.54 -16.77
N THR A 96 -1.10 17.89 -17.93
CA THR A 96 0.06 17.72 -18.80
C THR A 96 0.62 19.12 -19.07
N ARG A 97 1.88 19.36 -18.68
CA ARG A 97 2.58 20.61 -19.00
C ARG A 97 2.54 20.75 -20.52
N THR A 98 1.65 21.60 -21.03
CA THR A 98 1.55 21.89 -22.44
C THR A 98 2.83 22.63 -22.80
N PHE A 99 3.78 21.94 -23.43
CA PHE A 99 4.90 22.62 -24.08
C PHE A 99 4.30 23.43 -25.22
N VAL A 100 4.07 24.72 -24.96
CA VAL A 100 3.73 25.68 -26.01
C VAL A 100 4.95 25.75 -26.93
N ARG A 101 4.89 25.03 -28.05
CA ARG A 101 5.85 25.15 -29.14
C ARG A 101 5.74 26.59 -29.63
N ARG A 102 6.69 27.46 -29.23
CA ARG A 102 6.83 28.79 -29.84
C ARG A 102 7.05 28.55 -31.33
N ARG A 103 6.04 28.81 -32.16
CA ARG A 103 6.23 28.83 -33.61
C ARG A 103 7.26 29.91 -33.89
N GLY A 104 8.43 29.50 -34.37
CA GLY A 104 9.41 30.43 -34.94
C GLY A 104 8.74 31.20 -36.07
N LYS A 105 8.88 32.52 -36.03
CA LYS A 105 8.47 33.43 -37.09
C LYS A 105 9.26 33.05 -38.35
N PRO A 106 8.63 32.92 -39.54
CA PRO A 106 9.42 32.72 -40.76
C PRO A 106 10.30 33.94 -40.98
N LEU A 107 11.58 33.68 -41.24
CA LEU A 107 12.54 34.67 -41.69
C LEU A 107 12.18 34.97 -43.14
N ASN A 108 11.64 36.16 -43.40
CA ASN A 108 11.59 36.70 -44.74
C ASN A 108 12.97 37.32 -45.01
N ASP A 109 13.67 36.79 -46.01
CA ASP A 109 14.37 37.53 -47.08
C ASP A 109 14.82 36.54 -48.17
#